data_AF-A0A2K3LCK2-F1
#
_entry.id   AF-A0A2K3LCK2-F1
#
_cell.length_a   1.000
_cell.length_b   1.000
_cell.length_c   1.000
_cell.angle_alpha   90.00
_cell.angle_beta   90.00
_cell.angle_gamma   90.00
#
_symmetry.space_group_name_H-M   'P 1'
#
loop_
_entity.id
_entity.type
_entity.pdbx_description
1 polymer ?
#
loop_
_entity_poly.entity_id
_entity_poly.type
_entity_poly.pdbx_seq_one_letter_code
_entity_poly.pdbx_strand_id
1 'polypeptide(L)'
;MKKSLKCIIESRLNSKSDDCYGDDLLGIMMDTKNGGADELKMNEIMEECKTFFFAGHETTSNWLVWNVFLMSLHKDWQDKLRQEILEFCGMEIPDADMLSKLKMVTLKL
;
A
#
# COMPACT_ATOMS: atom_id res chain seq x y z
N MET A 1 -14.57 -5.25 -7.42
CA MET A 1 -13.13 -5.42 -7.71
C MET A 1 -12.84 -5.70 -9.19
N LYS A 2 -13.25 -6.84 -9.79
CA LYS A 2 -12.94 -7.16 -11.22
C LYS A 2 -13.32 -6.05 -12.22
N LYS A 3 -14.53 -5.49 -12.11
CA LYS A 3 -14.99 -4.37 -12.98
C LYS A 3 -14.17 -3.09 -12.77
N SER A 4 -13.90 -2.74 -11.52
CA SER A 4 -13.12 -1.55 -11.15
C SER A 4 -11.68 -1.62 -11.67
N LEU A 5 -11.01 -2.76 -11.49
CA LEU A 5 -9.65 -2.96 -11.97
C LEU A 5 -9.59 -2.89 -13.51
N LYS A 6 -10.57 -3.50 -14.18
CA LYS A 6 -10.70 -3.43 -15.63
C LYS A 6 -10.87 -1.98 -16.11
N CYS A 7 -11.73 -1.18 -15.46
CA CYS A 7 -11.88 0.24 -15.80
C CYS A 7 -10.58 1.02 -15.60
N ILE A 8 -9.85 0.81 -14.49
CA ILE A 8 -8.56 1.48 -14.24
C ILE A 8 -7.56 1.15 -15.36
N ILE A 9 -7.48 -0.12 -15.75
CA ILE A 9 -6.58 -0.56 -16.80
C ILE A 9 -6.97 0.02 -18.16
N GLU A 10 -8.26 -0.01 -18.50
CA GLU A 10 -8.77 0.57 -19.75
C GLU A 10 -8.53 2.09 -19.81
N SER A 11 -8.71 2.80 -18.68
CA SER A 11 -8.38 4.22 -18.59
C SER A 11 -6.91 4.49 -18.88
N ARG A 12 -5.99 3.68 -18.33
CA ARG A 12 -4.54 3.82 -18.56
C ARG A 12 -4.10 3.46 -19.98
N LEU A 13 -4.73 2.45 -20.57
CA LEU A 13 -4.50 2.11 -21.98
C LEU A 13 -4.86 3.29 -22.90
N ASN A 14 -5.97 3.97 -22.60
CA ASN A 14 -6.44 5.10 -23.40
C ASN A 14 -5.66 6.40 -23.15
N SER A 15 -4.97 6.52 -22.01
CA SER A 15 -4.22 7.71 -21.63
C SER A 15 -2.71 7.59 -21.87
N LYS A 16 -2.25 6.69 -22.75
CA LYS A 16 -0.82 6.49 -23.03
C LYS A 16 -0.18 7.82 -23.46
N SER A 17 0.55 8.46 -22.54
CA SER A 17 1.34 9.66 -22.79
C SER A 17 2.80 9.28 -22.72
N ASP A 18 3.54 9.48 -23.81
CA ASP A 18 5.00 9.37 -23.85
C ASP A 18 5.54 7.97 -23.47
N ASP A 19 5.29 6.99 -24.34
CA ASP A 19 5.83 5.61 -24.33
C ASP A 19 5.80 4.75 -23.06
N CYS A 20 5.21 5.22 -21.95
CA CYS A 20 5.17 4.52 -20.66
C CYS A 20 3.76 4.55 -20.05
N TYR A 21 3.40 3.52 -19.28
CA TYR A 21 2.11 3.43 -18.55
C TYR A 21 2.16 3.95 -17.10
N GLY A 22 3.26 4.61 -16.71
CA GLY A 22 3.54 5.13 -15.37
C GLY A 22 4.62 4.34 -14.65
N ASP A 23 5.17 4.92 -13.59
CA ASP A 23 6.27 4.37 -12.78
C ASP A 23 5.80 3.52 -11.58
N ASP A 24 4.49 3.31 -11.45
CA ASP A 24 3.92 2.41 -10.45
C ASP A 24 3.88 0.94 -10.91
N LEU A 25 3.58 0.04 -9.98
CA LEU A 25 3.56 -1.41 -10.22
C LEU A 25 2.70 -1.79 -11.44
N LEU A 26 1.53 -1.16 -11.62
CA LEU A 26 0.64 -1.47 -12.74
C LEU A 26 1.22 -0.95 -14.05
N GLY A 27 1.84 0.24 -14.04
CA GLY A 27 2.55 0.79 -15.20
C GLY A 27 3.70 -0.12 -15.65
N ILE A 28 4.54 -0.57 -14.71
CA ILE A 28 5.64 -1.50 -14.98
C ILE A 28 5.12 -2.83 -15.57
N MET A 29 4.05 -3.40 -15.00
CA MET A 29 3.42 -4.62 -15.53
C MET A 29 2.87 -4.41 -16.94
N MET A 30 2.33 -3.24 -17.25
CA MET A 30 1.83 -2.93 -18.60
C MET A 30 2.95 -2.71 -19.62
N ASP A 31 4.08 -2.15 -19.22
CA ASP A 31 5.25 -1.96 -20.10
C ASP A 31 5.86 -3.31 -20.51
N THR A 32 5.87 -4.31 -19.61
CA THR A 32 6.34 -5.67 -19.93
C THR A 32 5.50 -6.41 -20.98
N LYS A 33 4.27 -5.95 -21.23
CA LYS A 33 3.41 -6.50 -22.29
C LYS A 33 3.96 -6.26 -23.70
N ASN A 34 4.79 -5.24 -23.91
CA ASN A 34 5.22 -4.80 -25.24
C ASN A 34 6.66 -5.22 -25.61
N GLY A 35 7.31 -6.08 -24.81
CA GLY A 35 8.79 -6.22 -24.79
C GLY A 35 9.44 -7.55 -25.19
N GLY A 36 8.71 -8.62 -25.52
CA GLY A 36 9.31 -9.91 -25.95
C GLY A 36 8.70 -11.16 -25.30
N ALA A 37 9.36 -12.32 -25.45
CA ALA A 37 8.84 -13.70 -25.27
C ALA A 37 8.09 -14.07 -23.95
N ASP A 38 8.09 -13.19 -22.95
CA ASP A 38 7.35 -13.30 -21.67
C ASP A 38 6.24 -12.22 -21.58
N GLU A 39 5.48 -12.03 -22.66
CA GLU A 39 4.37 -11.06 -22.67
C GLU A 39 3.27 -11.47 -21.68
N LEU A 40 3.13 -10.71 -20.60
CA LEU A 40 1.98 -10.87 -19.69
C LEU A 40 0.69 -10.50 -20.42
N LYS A 41 -0.24 -11.46 -20.47
CA LYS A 41 -1.59 -11.20 -21.00
C LYS A 41 -2.33 -10.26 -20.06
N MET A 42 -3.26 -9.48 -20.62
CA MET A 42 -4.12 -8.59 -19.84
C MET A 42 -4.81 -9.29 -18.65
N ASN A 43 -5.24 -10.54 -18.86
CA ASN A 43 -5.87 -11.33 -17.80
C ASN A 43 -4.87 -11.68 -16.68
N GLU A 44 -3.61 -11.95 -17.01
CA GLU A 44 -2.56 -12.27 -16.02
C GLU A 44 -2.23 -11.03 -15.18
N ILE A 45 -2.03 -9.87 -15.82
CA ILE A 45 -1.87 -8.59 -15.11
C ILE A 45 -3.03 -8.35 -14.15
N MET A 46 -4.27 -8.62 -14.60
CA MET A 46 -5.45 -8.48 -13.75
C MET A 46 -5.52 -9.47 -12.58
N GLU A 47 -5.07 -10.71 -12.75
CA GLU A 47 -5.04 -11.68 -11.65
C GLU A 47 -3.92 -11.35 -10.67
N GLU A 48 -2.72 -10.99 -11.13
CA GLU A 48 -1.61 -10.58 -10.27
C GLU A 48 -1.95 -9.32 -9.46
N CYS A 49 -2.54 -8.31 -10.08
CA CYS A 49 -3.00 -7.11 -9.36
C CYS A 49 -4.02 -7.43 -8.26
N LYS A 50 -4.88 -8.43 -8.47
CA LYS A 50 -5.81 -8.87 -7.41
C LYS A 50 -5.07 -9.59 -6.30
N THR A 51 -4.16 -10.49 -6.64
CA THR A 51 -3.36 -11.23 -5.66
C THR A 51 -2.62 -10.26 -4.75
N PHE A 52 -1.93 -9.26 -5.32
CA PHE A 52 -1.26 -8.20 -4.55
C PHE A 52 -2.23 -7.45 -3.64
N PHE A 53 -3.39 -7.03 -4.17
CA PHE A 53 -4.37 -6.29 -3.38
C PHE A 53 -4.94 -7.13 -2.22
N PHE A 54 -5.31 -8.38 -2.47
CA PHE A 54 -5.87 -9.27 -1.44
C PHE A 54 -4.83 -9.60 -0.37
N ALA A 55 -3.61 -9.95 -0.78
CA ALA A 55 -2.52 -10.27 0.15
C ALA A 55 -2.24 -9.11 1.11
N GLY A 56 -2.19 -7.88 0.59
CA GLY A 56 -1.98 -6.69 1.42
C GLY A 56 -3.19 -6.29 2.25
N HIS A 57 -4.39 -6.34 1.67
CA HIS A 57 -5.61 -5.85 2.31
C HIS A 57 -6.04 -6.73 3.49
N GLU A 58 -6.13 -8.05 3.30
CA GLU A 58 -6.63 -8.95 4.35
C GLU A 58 -5.70 -8.97 5.56
N THR A 59 -4.39 -9.07 5.32
CA THR A 59 -3.37 -9.13 6.38
C THR A 59 -3.27 -7.80 7.13
N THR A 60 -3.13 -6.68 6.42
CA THR A 60 -2.97 -5.35 7.03
C THR A 60 -4.24 -4.91 7.75
N SER A 61 -5.41 -5.15 7.17
CA SER A 61 -6.69 -4.78 7.82
C SER A 61 -6.90 -5.57 9.11
N ASN A 62 -6.68 -6.89 9.08
CA ASN A 62 -6.82 -7.71 10.28
C ASN A 62 -5.80 -7.29 11.35
N TRP A 63 -4.55 -7.05 10.95
CA TRP A 63 -3.52 -6.55 11.87
C TRP A 63 -3.94 -5.21 12.50
N LEU A 64 -4.39 -4.22 11.72
CA LEU A 64 -4.85 -2.94 12.25
C LEU A 64 -6.02 -3.08 13.22
N VAL A 65 -7.00 -3.93 12.90
CA VAL A 65 -8.16 -4.19 13.77
C VAL A 65 -7.70 -4.70 15.14
N TRP A 66 -6.83 -5.71 15.17
CA TRP A 66 -6.32 -6.27 16.43
C TRP A 66 -5.45 -5.28 17.19
N ASN A 67 -4.62 -4.49 16.50
CA ASN A 67 -3.82 -3.45 17.14
C ASN A 67 -4.68 -2.40 17.82
N VAL A 68 -5.69 -1.86 17.11
CA VAL A 68 -6.62 -0.87 17.67
C VAL A 68 -7.43 -1.47 18.82
N PHE A 69 -7.88 -2.72 18.69
CA PHE A 69 -8.58 -3.43 19.75
C PHE A 69 -7.71 -3.57 21.00
N LEU A 70 -6.47 -4.05 20.88
CA LEU A 70 -5.55 -4.20 22.01
C LEU A 70 -5.20 -2.85 22.64
N MET A 71 -4.94 -1.80 21.84
CA MET A 71 -4.73 -0.45 22.36
C MET A 71 -5.95 0.10 23.12
N SER A 72 -7.17 -0.30 22.73
CA SER A 72 -8.38 0.10 23.44
C SER A 72 -8.48 -0.51 24.84
N LEU A 73 -7.94 -1.72 25.03
CA LEU A 73 -7.88 -2.44 26.30
C LEU A 73 -6.68 -2.00 27.17
N HIS A 74 -5.57 -1.61 26.56
CA HIS A 74 -4.33 -1.22 27.22
C HIS A 74 -4.09 0.31 27.11
N LYS A 75 -4.85 1.07 27.90
CA LYS A 75 -4.81 2.55 27.88
C LYS A 75 -3.44 3.14 28.25
N ASP A 76 -2.73 2.49 29.15
CA ASP A 76 -1.37 2.86 29.55
C ASP A 76 -0.39 2.82 28.37
N TRP A 77 -0.50 1.81 27.50
CA TRP A 77 0.28 1.73 26.27
C TRP A 77 -0.18 2.75 25.23
N GLN A 78 -1.49 2.94 25.08
CA GLN A 78 -2.04 3.96 24.19
C GLN A 78 -1.51 5.36 24.53
N ASP A 79 -1.40 5.71 25.81
CA ASP A 79 -0.90 7.01 26.24
C ASP A 79 0.61 7.16 26.00
N LYS A 80 1.40 6.12 26.25
CA LYS A 80 2.84 6.10 25.92
C LYS A 80 3.10 6.29 24.43
N LEU A 81 2.33 5.60 23.57
CA LEU A 81 2.42 5.75 22.12
C LEU A 81 2.05 7.16 21.67
N ARG A 82 0.98 7.73 22.23
CA ARG A 82 0.57 9.11 21.91
C ARG A 82 1.63 10.12 22.35
N GLN A 83 2.26 9.90 23.51
CA GLN A 83 3.35 10.76 23.99
C GLN A 83 4.55 10.71 23.04
N GLU A 84 4.96 9.52 22.59
CA GLU A 84 6.05 9.37 21.60
C GLU A 84 5.76 10.10 20.29
N ILE A 85 4.54 9.96 19.77
CA ILE A 85 4.12 10.67 18.55
C ILE A 85 4.17 12.18 18.75
N LEU A 86 3.66 12.69 19.87
CA LEU A 86 3.69 14.12 20.16
C LEU A 86 5.13 14.65 20.36
N GLU A 87 6.03 13.84 20.92
CA GLU A 87 7.43 14.21 21.12
C GLU A 87 8.20 14.32 19.81
N PHE A 88 8.00 13.39 18.87
CA PHE A 88 8.77 13.34 17.63
C PHE A 88 8.09 13.95 16.40
N CYS A 89 6.76 13.91 16.33
CA CYS A 89 5.97 14.40 15.20
C CYS A 89 5.13 15.64 15.54
N GLY A 90 4.86 15.89 16.83
CA GLY A 90 3.97 16.98 17.25
C GLY A 90 2.57 16.84 16.64
N MET A 91 2.10 17.91 15.99
CA MET A 91 0.82 17.97 15.27
C MET A 91 1.01 18.05 13.74
N GLU A 92 2.22 17.85 13.25
CA GLU A 92 2.56 17.91 11.83
C GLU A 92 2.38 16.55 11.15
N ILE A 93 2.39 16.54 9.81
CA ILE A 93 2.36 15.30 9.03
C ILE A 93 3.74 14.63 9.19
N PRO A 94 3.84 13.39 9.72
CA PRO A 94 5.12 12.75 9.93
C PRO A 94 5.88 12.51 8.62
N ASP A 95 7.17 12.88 8.59
CA ASP A 95 8.09 12.53 7.51
C ASP A 95 8.89 11.25 7.83
N ALA A 96 9.71 10.79 6.88
CA ALA A 96 10.50 9.57 7.04
C ALA A 96 11.48 9.64 8.23
N ASP A 97 12.05 10.82 8.50
CA ASP A 97 13.02 11.01 9.59
C ASP A 97 12.32 10.98 10.94
N MET A 98 11.13 11.55 11.07
CA MET A 98 10.29 11.48 12.27
C MET A 98 9.86 10.03 12.54
N LEU A 99 9.38 9.31 11.51
CA LEU A 99 8.95 7.92 11.63
C LEU A 99 10.09 7.00 12.12
N SER A 100 11.33 7.26 11.69
CA SER A 100 12.50 6.48 12.13
C SER A 100 12.76 6.57 13.65
N LYS A 101 12.23 7.61 14.31
CA LYS A 101 12.41 7.87 15.75
C LYS A 101 11.33 7.20 16.61
N LEU A 102 10.20 6.81 16.02
CA LEU A 102 9.07 6.19 16.73
C LEU A 102 9.36 4.72 17.02
N LYS A 103 9.95 4.41 18.18
CA LYS A 103 10.40 3.05 18.53
C LYS A 103 9.28 2.18 19.08
N MET A 104 8.30 2.76 19.78
CA MET A 104 7.20 2.03 20.38
C MET A 104 6.05 1.83 19.40
N VAL A 105 5.75 2.84 18.57
CA VAL A 105 4.74 2.72 17.51
C VAL A 105 5.19 1.74 16.42
N THR A 106 6.49 1.69 16.13
CA THR A 106 7.04 0.70 15.20
C THR A 106 7.06 -0.66 15.87
N LEU A 107 6.00 -1.44 15.62
CA LEU A 107 5.94 -2.86 15.96
C LEU A 107 7.00 -3.61 15.14
N LYS A 108 8.17 -3.78 15.73
CA LYS A 108 9.18 -4.70 15.21
C LYS A 108 8.66 -6.12 15.44
N LEU A 109 8.25 -6.78 14.36
CA LEU A 109 8.08 -8.23 14.32
C LEU A 109 9.43 -8.93 14.48
#